data_AF-A0A520MDJ8-F1
#
_entry.id   AF-A0A520MDJ8-F1
#
_cell.length_a   1.000
_cell.length_b   1.000
_cell.length_c   1.000
_cell.angle_alpha   90.00
_cell.angle_beta   90.00
_cell.angle_gamma   90.00
#
_symmetry.space_group_name_H-M   'P 1'
#
loop_
_entity.id
_entity.type
_entity.pdbx_description
1 polymer ?
#
loop_
_entity_poly.entity_id
_entity_poly.type
_entity_poly.pdbx_seq_one_letter_code
_entity_poly.pdbx_strand_id
1 'polypeptide(L)' 'MTSSIQDRAQYGPYCGYHQTWEGGSLKDLTEVGPGTPSGELLRRYWHPVYIASDVGELPKLIQVL' A
#
# COMPACT_ATOMS: atom_id res chain seq x y z
N MET A 1 5.13 -8.23 -17.90
CA MET A 1 4.41 -8.23 -19.18
C MET A 1 3.18 -7.36 -19.03
N THR A 2 3.11 -6.38 -19.91
CA THR A 2 2.14 -5.29 -20.06
C THR A 2 0.73 -5.57 -19.57
N SER A 3 0.22 -4.71 -18.66
CA SER A 3 -1.21 -4.58 -18.38
C SER A 3 -1.93 -4.33 -19.71
N SER A 4 -2.70 -5.33 -20.14
CA SER A 4 -3.51 -5.20 -21.33
C SER A 4 -4.69 -4.29 -20.99
N ILE A 5 -4.65 -3.08 -21.53
CA ILE A 5 -5.76 -2.10 -21.52
C ILE A 5 -7.04 -2.69 -22.15
N GLN A 6 -6.95 -3.84 -22.83
CA GLN A 6 -8.03 -4.43 -23.63
C GLN A 6 -9.22 -4.92 -22.80
N ASP A 7 -9.03 -5.29 -21.53
CA ASP A 7 -10.14 -5.75 -20.66
C ASP A 7 -11.13 -4.62 -20.31
N ARG A 8 -10.68 -3.36 -20.38
CA ARG A 8 -11.51 -2.18 -20.08
C ARG A 8 -12.43 -1.78 -21.23
N ALA A 9 -12.22 -2.32 -22.43
CA ALA A 9 -12.98 -1.96 -23.63
C ALA A 9 -14.33 -2.69 -23.76
N GLN A 10 -14.53 -3.79 -23.03
CA GLN A 10 -15.66 -4.70 -23.27
C GLN A 10 -16.91 -4.38 -22.45
N TYR A 11 -16.86 -3.41 -21.54
CA TYR A 11 -17.94 -3.15 -20.61
C TYR A 11 -18.49 -1.71 -20.70
N GLY A 12 -19.83 -1.57 -20.65
CA GLY A 12 -20.53 -0.29 -20.72
C GLY A 12 -20.40 0.57 -19.45
N PRO A 13 -21.06 1.74 -19.36
CA PRO A 13 -21.02 2.57 -18.15
C PRO A 13 -21.44 1.81 -16.88
N TYR A 14 -20.80 2.08 -15.74
CA TYR A 14 -21.11 1.51 -14.41
C TYR A 14 -20.97 -0.02 -14.25
N CYS A 15 -20.20 -0.67 -15.14
CA CYS A 15 -20.00 -2.12 -15.19
C CYS A 15 -18.86 -2.67 -14.32
N GLY A 16 -18.30 -1.87 -13.40
CA GLY A 16 -17.04 -2.19 -12.72
C GLY A 16 -17.03 -3.55 -12.01
N TYR A 17 -18.19 -3.99 -11.52
CA TYR A 17 -18.37 -5.27 -10.84
C TYR A 17 -18.25 -6.50 -11.73
N HIS A 18 -18.38 -6.36 -13.06
CA HIS A 18 -18.19 -7.46 -14.01
C HIS A 18 -16.74 -7.57 -14.50
N GLN A 19 -15.86 -6.66 -14.09
CA GLN A 19 -14.44 -6.78 -14.40
C GLN A 19 -13.83 -7.86 -13.51
N THR A 20 -13.48 -9.00 -14.10
CA THR A 20 -12.84 -10.15 -13.43
C THR A 20 -11.32 -10.16 -13.59
N TRP A 21 -10.72 -8.99 -13.83
CA TRP A 21 -9.26 -8.85 -13.91
C TRP A 21 -8.64 -9.29 -12.57
N GLU A 22 -7.94 -10.42 -12.58
CA GLU A 22 -7.31 -10.97 -11.37
C GLU A 22 -6.22 -10.05 -10.82
N GLY A 23 -5.59 -9.26 -11.70
CA GLY A 23 -4.70 -8.15 -11.41
C GLY A 23 -3.43 -8.45 -10.60
N GLY A 24 -2.29 -8.21 -11.25
CA GLY A 24 -1.03 -8.05 -10.53
C GLY A 24 -1.05 -6.79 -9.67
N SER A 25 -0.42 -6.86 -8.50
CA SER A 25 -0.22 -5.68 -7.66
C SER A 25 0.58 -4.61 -8.41
N LEU A 26 0.18 -3.35 -8.23
CA LEU A 26 0.97 -2.20 -8.69
C LEU A 26 2.20 -2.09 -7.79
N LYS A 27 3.27 -2.78 -8.16
CA LYS A 27 4.47 -2.97 -7.33
C LYS A 27 5.00 -1.67 -6.72
N ASP A 28 5.06 -0.60 -7.50
CA ASP A 28 5.55 0.70 -7.05
C ASP A 28 4.69 1.30 -5.92
N LEU A 29 3.42 0.90 -5.81
CA LEU A 29 2.47 1.31 -4.78
C LEU A 29 2.35 0.31 -3.62
N THR A 30 2.57 -0.99 -3.88
CA THR A 30 2.28 -2.05 -2.91
C THR A 30 3.51 -2.62 -2.21
N GLU A 31 4.69 -2.54 -2.82
CA GLU A 31 5.92 -3.01 -2.21
C GLU A 31 6.50 -1.93 -1.29
N VAL A 32 6.70 -2.26 -0.01
CA VAL A 32 7.16 -1.30 1.03
C VAL A 32 8.54 -1.65 1.61
N GLY A 33 9.22 -2.64 1.04
CA GLY A 33 10.54 -3.09 1.46
C GLY A 33 11.65 -2.04 1.25
N PRO A 34 12.88 -2.31 1.73
CA PRO A 34 14.03 -1.46 1.45
C PRO A 34 14.25 -1.26 -0.05
N GLY A 35 14.45 -0.01 -0.49
CA GLY A 35 14.72 0.32 -1.89
C GLY A 35 13.49 0.35 -2.82
N THR A 36 12.29 0.14 -2.30
CA THR A 36 11.04 0.24 -3.06
C THR A 36 10.49 1.67 -3.06
N PRO A 37 9.82 2.14 -4.13
CA PRO A 37 9.29 3.50 -4.17
C PRO A 37 8.34 3.83 -3.02
N SER A 38 7.42 2.92 -2.70
CA SER A 38 6.48 3.11 -1.58
C SER A 38 7.14 2.95 -0.21
N GLY A 39 8.12 2.05 -0.06
CA GLY A 39 8.90 1.95 1.18
C GLY A 39 9.67 3.25 1.47
N GLU A 40 10.35 3.80 0.46
CA GLU A 40 11.06 5.08 0.60
C GLU A 40 10.11 6.27 0.79
N LEU A 41 8.91 6.21 0.24
CA LEU A 41 7.87 7.19 0.51
C LEU A 41 7.47 7.18 1.98
N LEU A 42 7.22 6.01 2.57
CA LEU A 42 6.81 5.89 3.97
C LEU A 42 7.89 6.41 4.93
N ARG A 43 9.19 6.18 4.64
CA ARG A 43 10.31 6.66 5.47
C ARG A 43 10.44 8.19 5.53
N ARG A 44 9.82 8.93 4.60
CA ARG A 44 9.88 10.40 4.55
C ARG A 44 8.93 11.09 5.52
N TYR A 45 7.94 10.37 6.04
CA TYR A 45 6.90 10.95 6.89
C TYR A 45 7.00 10.49 8.33
N TRP A 46 6.45 11.31 9.23
CA TRP A 46 6.31 10.98 10.63
C TRP A 46 5.22 9.93 10.84
N HIS A 47 5.57 8.86 11.56
CA HIS A 47 4.63 7.81 11.96
C HIS A 47 4.29 7.97 13.45
N PRO A 48 3.00 8.04 13.82
CA PRO A 48 2.61 7.88 15.21
C PRO A 48 2.88 6.43 15.64
N VAL A 49 3.72 6.24 16.66
CA VAL A 49 4.18 4.90 17.07
C VAL A 49 3.57 4.41 18.39
N TYR A 50 2.91 5.29 19.16
CA TYR A 50 2.35 4.93 20.45
C TYR A 50 1.30 5.93 20.94
N ILE A 51 0.44 5.48 21.87
CA ILE A 51 -0.59 6.32 22.51
C ILE A 51 0.02 6.96 23.75
N ALA A 52 -0.09 8.29 23.86
CA ALA A 52 0.52 9.04 24.95
C ALA A 52 0.02 8.63 26.35
N SER A 53 -1.26 8.27 26.51
CA SER A 53 -1.83 7.81 27.79
C SER A 53 -1.25 6.49 28.30
N ASP A 54 -0.70 5.68 27.39
CA ASP A 54 -0.22 4.34 27.71
C ASP A 54 1.28 4.33 28.00
N VAL A 55 1.94 5.50 27.83
CA VAL A 55 3.35 5.71 28.18
C VAL A 55 3.46 5.75 29.70
N GLY A 56 4.07 4.71 30.27
CA GLY A 56 4.43 4.66 31.69
C GLY A 56 5.94 4.79 31.91
N GLU A 57 6.38 4.48 33.12
CA GLU A 57 7.80 4.61 33.54
C GLU A 57 8.76 3.64 32.83
N LEU A 58 8.25 2.53 32.30
CA LEU A 58 9.07 1.49 31.68
C LEU A 58 9.15 1.67 30.16
N PRO A 59 10.34 1.50 29.56
CA PRO A 59 10.51 1.59 28.11
C PRO A 59 9.69 0.52 27.39
N LYS A 60 9.20 0.87 26.19
CA LYS A 60 8.50 -0.05 25.28
C LYS A 60 9.39 -0.38 24.11
N LEU A 61 9.55 -1.68 23.82
CA LEU A 61 10.23 -2.13 22.61
C LEU A 61 9.30 -1.92 21.42
N ILE A 62 9.68 -1.05 20.49
CA ILE A 62 8.89 -0.74 19.29
C ILE A 62 9.80 -0.94 18.07
N GLN A 63 9.37 -1.79 17.14
CA GLN A 63 9.98 -1.88 15.82
C GLN A 63 9.24 -0.91 14.89
N VAL A 64 9.98 0.05 14.35
CA VAL A 64 9.44 1.04 13.41
C VAL A 64 10.03 0.76 12.03
N LEU A 65 9.15 0.31 11.13
CA LEU A 65 9.42 -0.12 9.75
C LEU A 65 10.25 -1.42 9.62
#